data_AF-A0A941CRF9-F1
#
_entry.id   AF-A0A941CRF9-F1
#
_cell.length_a   1.000
_cell.length_b   1.000
_cell.length_c   1.000
_cell.angle_alpha   90.00
_cell.angle_beta   90.00
_cell.angle_gamma   90.00
#
_symmetry.space_group_name_H-M   'P 1'
#
loop_
_entity.id
_entity.type
_entity.pdbx_description
1 polymer ?
#
loop_
_entity_poly.entity_id
_entity_poly.type
_entity_poly.pdbx_seq_one_letter_code
_entity_poly.pdbx_strand_id
1 'polypeptide(L)'
;MNLWKCENWLNIIDVERAKTGVRLRFDKDVDDEVRRSCKEFLCWIRKQYYFPIKVHIYIKSANTIKALDGDMVSATFFEPDDYNVEPYIRIAVGDYSYIIQYSWSPDPR
;
A
#
# COMPACT_ATOMS: atom_id res chain seq x y z
N MET A 1 10.63 1.09 -22.86
CA MET A 1 9.93 2.22 -22.24
C MET A 1 10.02 2.07 -20.73
N ASN A 2 10.53 3.05 -19.99
CA ASN A 2 10.55 2.98 -18.54
C ASN A 2 9.21 3.51 -18.02
N LEU A 3 8.31 2.60 -17.60
CA LEU A 3 6.97 2.95 -17.10
C LEU A 3 7.05 3.98 -15.97
N TRP A 4 8.11 3.93 -15.16
CA TRP A 4 8.33 4.81 -14.02
C TRP A 4 8.79 6.23 -14.36
N LYS A 5 9.15 6.47 -15.63
CA LYS A 5 9.49 7.80 -16.18
C LYS A 5 8.53 8.21 -17.30
N CYS A 6 7.45 7.47 -17.48
CA CYS A 6 6.48 7.73 -18.52
C CYS A 6 5.59 8.91 -18.11
N GLU A 7 5.46 9.91 -18.96
CA GLU A 7 4.63 11.10 -18.73
C GLU A 7 3.32 11.08 -19.54
N ASN A 8 3.01 9.95 -20.21
CA ASN A 8 1.80 9.82 -21.03
C ASN A 8 0.49 10.08 -20.24
N TRP A 9 0.53 9.94 -18.91
CA TRP A 9 -0.58 10.24 -18.02
C TRP A 9 -0.96 11.73 -17.99
N LEU A 10 -0.06 12.65 -18.38
CA LEU A 10 -0.36 14.08 -18.50
C LEU A 10 -1.47 14.36 -19.53
N ASN A 11 -1.64 13.49 -20.53
CA ASN A 11 -2.68 13.64 -21.56
C ASN A 11 -4.05 13.12 -21.11
N ILE A 12 -4.11 12.44 -19.97
CA ILE A 12 -5.29 11.71 -19.48
C ILE A 12 -5.81 12.36 -18.19
N ILE A 13 -4.89 12.80 -17.32
CA ILE A 13 -5.19 13.32 -16.00
C ILE A 13 -5.02 14.83 -16.01
N ASP A 14 -6.10 15.54 -15.69
CA ASP A 14 -6.05 16.97 -15.38
C ASP A 14 -5.34 17.18 -14.03
N VAL A 15 -4.03 17.44 -14.07
CA VAL A 15 -3.16 17.55 -12.88
C VAL A 15 -3.53 18.74 -12.00
N GLU A 16 -4.15 19.78 -12.55
CA GLU A 16 -4.58 20.96 -11.78
C GLU A 16 -5.80 20.66 -10.90
N ARG A 17 -6.65 19.72 -11.34
CA ARG A 17 -7.84 19.28 -10.59
C ARG A 17 -7.63 17.99 -9.82
N ALA A 18 -6.71 17.13 -10.26
CA ALA A 18 -6.47 15.84 -9.66
C ALA A 18 -5.81 15.95 -8.28
N LYS A 19 -6.34 15.20 -7.31
CA LYS A 19 -5.62 14.98 -6.06
C LYS A 19 -4.47 14.03 -6.34
N THR A 20 -3.26 14.41 -5.97
CA THR A 20 -2.03 13.64 -6.23
C THR A 20 -1.43 13.07 -4.94
N GLY A 21 -0.50 12.12 -5.10
CA GLY A 21 0.32 11.61 -3.98
C GLY A 21 -0.23 10.40 -3.25
N VAL A 22 0.63 9.69 -2.52
CA VAL A 22 0.24 8.49 -1.75
C VAL A 22 0.08 8.80 -0.27
N ARG A 23 -0.90 8.19 0.40
CA ARG A 23 -1.14 8.38 1.83
C ARG A 23 -1.36 7.07 2.56
N LEU A 24 -0.64 6.88 3.66
CA LEU A 24 -0.86 5.77 4.59
C LEU A 24 -2.00 6.07 5.57
N ARG A 25 -2.75 5.03 5.90
CA ARG A 25 -3.72 4.95 6.98
C ARG A 25 -3.43 3.69 7.76
N PHE A 26 -3.37 3.78 9.08
CA PHE A 26 -3.09 2.66 9.96
C PHE A 26 -4.32 2.38 10.82
N ASP A 27 -4.66 1.11 10.99
CA ASP A 27 -5.52 0.69 12.08
C ASP A 27 -4.78 0.91 13.42
N LYS A 28 -5.54 1.05 14.51
CA LYS A 28 -5.01 1.42 15.82
C LYS A 28 -3.95 0.43 16.32
N ASP A 29 -4.21 -0.86 16.12
CA ASP A 29 -3.45 -1.98 16.69
C ASP A 29 -2.34 -2.49 15.75
N VAL A 30 -1.95 -1.71 14.73
CA VAL A 30 -0.78 -2.03 13.91
C VAL A 30 0.49 -1.77 14.70
N ASP A 31 1.38 -2.77 14.71
CA ASP A 31 2.70 -2.73 15.34
C ASP A 31 3.51 -1.48 14.95
N ASP A 32 4.22 -0.90 15.93
CA ASP A 32 4.95 0.35 15.76
C ASP A 32 6.17 0.22 14.84
N GLU A 33 6.83 -0.94 14.80
CA GLU A 33 7.94 -1.19 13.88
C GLU A 33 7.45 -1.26 12.44
N VAL A 34 6.34 -1.95 12.19
CA VAL A 34 5.69 -1.99 10.87
C VAL A 34 5.28 -0.57 10.47
N ARG A 35 4.66 0.17 11.39
CA ARG A 35 4.23 1.55 11.16
C ARG A 35 5.40 2.47 10.78
N ARG A 36 6.52 2.37 11.49
CA ARG A 36 7.75 3.10 11.20
C ARG A 36 8.29 2.73 9.82
N SER A 37 8.44 1.44 9.54
CA SER A 37 8.99 0.91 8.29
C SER A 37 8.16 1.32 7.08
N CYS A 38 6.82 1.24 7.16
CA CYS A 38 5.93 1.71 6.09
C CYS A 38 6.09 3.21 5.84
N LYS A 39 6.21 4.04 6.89
CA LYS A 39 6.40 5.49 6.75
C LYS A 39 7.73 5.84 6.11
N GLU A 40 8.82 5.17 6.51
CA GLU A 40 10.15 5.35 5.93
C GLU A 40 10.16 4.96 4.46
N PHE A 41 9.58 3.81 4.12
CA PHE A 41 9.44 3.37 2.75
C PHE A 41 8.61 4.34 1.91
N LEU A 42 7.48 4.84 2.44
CA LEU A 42 6.66 5.82 1.75
C LEU A 42 7.39 7.16 1.56
N CYS A 43 8.22 7.57 2.53
CA CYS A 43 9.04 8.77 2.39
C CYS A 43 10.06 8.59 1.25
N TRP A 44 10.69 7.42 1.16
CA TRP A 44 11.62 7.09 0.08
C TRP A 44 10.93 7.06 -1.29
N ILE A 45 9.80 6.35 -1.42
CA ILE A 45 9.13 6.17 -2.73
C ILE A 45 8.63 7.50 -3.31
N ARG A 46 8.18 8.43 -2.45
CA ARG A 46 7.76 9.78 -2.86
C ARG A 46 8.90 10.66 -3.39
N LYS A 47 10.16 10.31 -3.10
CA LYS A 47 11.34 10.98 -3.67
C LYS A 47 11.74 10.37 -5.01
N GLN A 48 11.37 9.11 -5.26
CA GLN A 48 11.73 8.39 -6.48
C GLN A 48 10.69 8.54 -7.58
N TYR A 49 9.41 8.63 -7.23
CA TYR A 49 8.32 8.60 -8.19
C TYR A 49 7.29 9.69 -7.95
N TYR A 50 6.76 10.22 -9.04
CA TYR A 50 5.59 11.08 -9.02
C TYR A 50 4.31 10.25 -9.05
N PHE A 51 3.34 10.61 -8.22
CA PHE A 51 2.07 9.90 -8.11
C PHE A 51 0.94 10.79 -8.62
N PRO A 52 0.52 10.62 -9.89
CA PRO A 52 -0.42 11.53 -10.54
C PRO A 52 -1.86 11.37 -10.04
N ILE A 53 -2.18 10.21 -9.46
CA ILE A 53 -3.45 9.94 -8.81
C ILE A 53 -3.20 9.70 -7.33
N LYS A 54 -4.08 10.25 -6.49
CA LYS A 54 -4.02 10.04 -5.06
C LYS A 54 -4.37 8.60 -4.70
N VAL A 55 -3.44 7.91 -4.05
CA VAL A 55 -3.62 6.52 -3.61
C VAL A 55 -3.66 6.45 -2.09
N HIS A 56 -4.70 5.80 -1.56
CA HIS A 56 -4.78 5.47 -0.14
C HIS A 56 -4.28 4.06 0.14
N ILE A 57 -3.33 3.93 1.07
CA ILE A 57 -2.82 2.63 1.53
C ILE A 57 -3.29 2.41 2.97
N TYR A 58 -4.15 1.42 3.17
CA TYR A 58 -4.67 1.01 4.47
C TYR A 58 -3.87 -0.17 5.00
N ILE A 59 -3.14 0.07 6.09
CA ILE A 59 -2.40 -0.95 6.82
C ILE A 59 -3.32 -1.48 7.92
N LYS A 60 -3.67 -2.75 7.81
CA LYS A 60 -4.68 -3.46 8.59
C LYS A 60 -4.03 -4.32 9.66
N SER A 61 -4.51 -4.23 10.91
CA SER A 61 -4.01 -5.04 12.03
C SER A 61 -4.48 -6.50 11.99
N ALA A 62 -5.29 -6.89 11.00
CA ALA A 62 -5.70 -8.27 10.78
C ALA A 62 -4.58 -9.09 10.10
N ASN A 63 -4.54 -10.40 10.34
CA ASN A 63 -3.60 -11.34 9.71
C ASN A 63 -3.90 -11.52 8.22
N THR A 64 -5.16 -11.43 7.83
CA THR A 64 -5.63 -11.51 6.45
C THR A 64 -6.81 -10.56 6.25
N ILE A 65 -7.07 -10.19 5.00
CA ILE A 65 -8.20 -9.36 4.59
C ILE A 65 -9.05 -10.10 3.57
N LYS A 66 -10.35 -9.82 3.58
CA LYS A 66 -11.29 -10.38 2.62
C LYS A 66 -11.23 -9.61 1.29
N ALA A 67 -10.93 -10.32 0.22
CA ALA A 67 -11.03 -9.83 -1.15
C ALA A 67 -12.50 -9.78 -1.62
N LEU A 68 -12.74 -9.20 -2.80
CA LEU A 68 -14.11 -9.01 -3.34
C LEU A 68 -14.77 -10.34 -3.75
N ASP A 69 -13.97 -11.29 -4.21
CA ASP A 69 -14.35 -12.68 -4.50
C ASP A 69 -14.65 -13.50 -3.23
N GLY A 70 -14.24 -13.00 -2.07
CA GLY A 70 -14.46 -13.61 -0.77
C GLY A 70 -13.24 -14.31 -0.18
N ASP A 71 -12.14 -14.37 -0.90
CA ASP A 71 -10.92 -15.04 -0.45
C ASP A 71 -10.20 -14.25 0.64
N MET A 72 -9.51 -14.98 1.52
CA MET A 72 -8.68 -14.39 2.57
C MET A 72 -7.25 -14.23 2.04
N VAL A 73 -6.80 -12.98 1.89
CA VAL A 73 -5.51 -12.64 1.26
C VAL A 73 -4.69 -11.70 2.15
N SER A 74 -3.39 -11.55 1.82
CA SER A 74 -2.50 -10.62 2.52
C SER A 74 -2.68 -9.17 2.07
N ALA A 75 -3.08 -8.93 0.82
CA ALA A 75 -3.29 -7.59 0.29
C ALA A 75 -4.35 -7.57 -0.83
N THR A 76 -4.97 -6.40 -1.03
CA THR A 76 -5.89 -6.13 -2.14
C THR A 76 -5.59 -4.76 -2.72
N PHE A 77 -5.79 -4.62 -4.02
CA PHE A 77 -5.71 -3.35 -4.73
C PHE A 77 -7.01 -3.12 -5.47
N PHE A 78 -7.60 -1.95 -5.27
CA PHE A 78 -8.78 -1.49 -5.99
C PHE A 78 -8.36 -0.40 -6.97
N GLU A 79 -8.51 -0.71 -8.25
CA GLU A 79 -8.22 0.17 -9.38
C GLU A 79 -9.53 0.42 -10.14
N PRO A 80 -10.15 1.60 -10.01
CA PRO A 80 -11.33 1.95 -10.78
C PRO A 80 -10.97 2.40 -12.19
N ASP A 81 -11.86 2.15 -13.16
CA ASP A 81 -11.70 2.64 -14.53
C ASP A 81 -11.83 4.18 -14.63
N ASP A 82 -12.60 4.79 -13.71
CA ASP A 82 -12.78 6.23 -13.63
C ASP A 82 -11.67 6.88 -12.78
N TYR A 83 -10.84 7.72 -13.42
CA TYR A 83 -9.75 8.45 -12.77
C TYR A 83 -10.20 9.48 -11.71
N ASN A 84 -11.50 9.80 -11.64
CA ASN A 84 -12.06 10.63 -10.57
C ASN A 84 -12.28 9.85 -9.26
N VAL A 85 -12.26 8.52 -9.32
CA VAL A 85 -12.39 7.65 -8.14
C VAL A 85 -10.99 7.32 -7.63
N GLU A 86 -10.71 7.65 -6.37
CA GLU A 86 -9.39 7.41 -5.79
C GLU A 86 -9.15 5.89 -5.60
N PRO A 87 -8.10 5.31 -6.20
CA PRO A 87 -7.73 3.92 -5.97
C PRO A 87 -7.21 3.74 -4.53
N TYR A 88 -7.27 2.50 -4.05
CA TYR A 88 -6.74 2.19 -2.73
C TYR A 88 -6.15 0.79 -2.64
N ILE A 89 -5.20 0.64 -1.74
CA ILE A 89 -4.53 -0.59 -1.39
C ILE A 89 -4.89 -0.92 0.06
N ARG A 90 -5.13 -2.19 0.37
CA ARG A 90 -5.27 -2.69 1.75
C ARG A 90 -4.25 -3.78 1.95
N ILE A 91 -3.53 -3.76 3.07
CA ILE A 91 -2.46 -4.72 3.41
C ILE A 91 -2.69 -5.20 4.84
N ALA A 92 -2.84 -6.50 5.04
CA ALA A 92 -2.84 -7.15 6.34
C ALA A 92 -1.42 -7.29 6.88
N VAL A 93 -1.20 -6.92 8.14
CA VAL A 93 0.10 -7.00 8.83
C VAL A 93 -0.01 -7.57 10.25
N GLY A 94 -1.16 -8.16 10.61
CA GLY A 94 -1.40 -8.70 11.94
C GLY A 94 -0.53 -9.91 12.29
N ASP A 95 0.02 -10.58 11.29
CA ASP A 95 0.90 -11.74 11.41
C ASP A 95 2.36 -11.37 11.73
N TYR A 96 2.71 -10.08 11.76
CA TYR A 96 4.08 -9.61 11.93
C TYR A 96 4.77 -10.15 13.21
N SER A 97 4.06 -10.15 14.34
CA SER A 97 4.61 -10.64 15.61
C SER A 97 4.94 -12.13 15.56
N TYR A 98 4.09 -12.91 14.87
CA TYR A 98 4.34 -14.33 14.61
C TYR A 98 5.56 -14.50 13.69
N ILE A 99 5.66 -13.73 12.61
CA ILE A 99 6.80 -13.81 11.69
C ILE A 99 8.12 -13.55 12.41
N ILE A 100 8.18 -12.57 13.32
CA ILE A 100 9.39 -12.33 14.13
C ILE A 100 9.66 -13.48 15.10
N GLN A 101 8.67 -14.08 15.73
CA GLN A 101 8.96 -15.18 16.67
C GLN A 101 9.52 -16.42 15.98
N TYR A 102 9.00 -16.75 14.79
CA TYR A 102 9.36 -17.97 14.07
C TYR A 102 10.55 -17.80 13.13
N SER A 103 10.85 -16.59 12.65
CA SER A 103 12.06 -16.34 11.84
C SER A 103 13.35 -16.46 12.63
N TRP A 104 13.29 -16.39 13.96
CA TRP A 104 14.44 -16.51 14.87
C TRP A 104 14.51 -17.86 15.59
N SER A 105 13.57 -18.77 15.31
CA SER A 105 13.64 -20.15 15.81
C SER A 105 14.54 -20.96 14.85
N PRO A 106 15.67 -21.54 15.32
CA PRO A 106 16.44 -22.46 14.49
C PRO A 106 15.55 -23.63 14.11
N ASP A 107 15.50 -23.94 12.81
CA ASP A 107 14.77 -25.06 12.26
C ASP A 107 15.11 -26.34 13.06
N PRO A 108 14.15 -27.01 13.72
CA PRO A 108 14.40 -28.29 14.35
C PRO A 108 14.52 -29.33 13.24
N ARG A 109 15.74 -29.51 12.73
CA ARG A 109 16.10 -30.58 11.80
C ARG A 109 15.67 -31.95 12.33
#